data_AF-A0A1Y4LSM3-F1
#
_entry.id   AF-A0A1Y4LSM3-F1
#
_cell.length_a   1.000
_cell.length_b   1.000
_cell.length_c   1.000
_cell.angle_alpha   90.00
_cell.angle_beta   90.00
_cell.angle_gamma   90.00
#
_symmetry.space_group_name_H-M   'P 1'
#
loop_
_entity.id
_entity.type
_entity.pdbx_description
1 polymer ?
#
loop_
_entity_poly.entity_id
_entity_poly.type
_entity_poly.pdbx_seq_one_letter_code
_entity_poly.pdbx_strand_id
1 'polypeptide(L)'
;MGFQFETGLDNVVNIKVVGIGGGGNNAVNRMISSGIQGVEFIAINTDKQALQYSGAPTKIQIGEKITKGQGAGSDPMRGQKAAEESKDEIASALEGAHMVFITAGMGGGTGTGAAPVVAEIARSMGMLTIGVVTRPFAFEGKKRLDQALYGIENMRENVDSLVIIPNERLKFVSEQKITFKNAFAIADDVLRQAVANISELITVPGFINLDFADVTSVMKDAGFAHIGTGAATGKDKATEAAQMAISSPLLETSIDNARGIILSISGSSDIGLEEIETAAGMVQAAAHPDAHIIFGASIDEELDDELRVVVIATGFDTVPESAKGVDGSIVPPIREGATPAPNSGAQQQTAFQSPFRAQQQTAQQPQQPTQSDIEDDAFKAIIDIFNHNN
;
A
#
# COMPACT_ATOMS: atom_id res chain seq x y z
N MET A 1 -50.99 -0.86 21.50
CA MET A 1 -49.71 -1.48 21.10
C MET A 1 -49.27 -0.77 19.84
N GLY A 2 -48.35 0.19 19.98
CA GLY A 2 -47.76 0.86 18.83
C GLY A 2 -46.72 -0.09 18.24
N PHE A 3 -46.90 -0.47 16.97
CA PHE A 3 -45.84 -1.08 16.19
C PHE A 3 -44.79 0.01 15.94
N GLN A 4 -43.67 -0.10 16.64
CA GLN A 4 -42.46 0.65 16.35
C GLN A 4 -41.84 -0.02 15.11
N PHE A 5 -41.84 0.68 13.99
CA PHE A 5 -40.96 0.32 12.88
C PHE A 5 -39.53 0.59 13.36
N GLU A 6 -38.75 -0.47 13.57
CA GLU A 6 -37.29 -0.39 13.59
C GLU A 6 -36.84 0.08 12.21
N THR A 7 -36.73 1.40 12.05
CA THR A 7 -36.06 2.01 10.91
C THR A 7 -34.57 2.03 11.17
N GLY A 8 -33.89 1.01 10.67
CA GLY A 8 -32.46 0.95 10.47
C GLY A 8 -32.19 -0.30 9.66
N LEU A 9 -31.81 -0.16 8.39
CA LEU A 9 -31.04 -1.22 7.75
C LEU A 9 -29.72 -1.27 8.53
N ASP A 10 -29.67 -2.07 9.59
CA ASP A 10 -28.42 -2.42 10.21
C ASP A 10 -27.56 -3.02 9.09
N ASN A 11 -26.46 -2.35 8.76
CA ASN A 11 -25.42 -2.98 7.96
C ASN A 11 -25.05 -4.26 8.70
N VAL A 12 -25.46 -5.42 8.17
CA VAL A 12 -25.28 -6.73 8.79
C VAL A 12 -23.80 -7.02 9.05
N VAL A 13 -22.91 -6.33 8.34
CA VAL A 13 -21.45 -6.40 8.47
C VAL A 13 -20.91 -5.00 8.73
N ASN A 14 -20.25 -4.84 9.87
CA ASN A 14 -19.53 -3.61 10.20
C ASN A 14 -18.11 -3.64 9.62
N ILE A 15 -17.83 -2.78 8.65
CA ILE A 15 -16.54 -2.67 7.96
C ILE A 15 -15.85 -1.38 8.40
N LYS A 16 -14.58 -1.48 8.81
CA LYS A 16 -13.75 -0.31 9.15
C LYS A 16 -12.58 -0.16 8.20
N VAL A 17 -12.25 1.07 7.81
CA VAL A 17 -11.10 1.41 6.98
C VAL A 17 -10.15 2.28 7.78
N VAL A 18 -8.95 1.77 8.01
CA VAL A 18 -7.92 2.38 8.86
C VAL A 18 -6.78 2.88 8.00
N GLY A 19 -6.68 4.20 7.87
CA GLY A 19 -5.56 4.88 7.23
C GLY A 19 -4.42 5.09 8.22
N ILE A 20 -3.22 4.62 7.89
CA ILE A 20 -2.07 4.68 8.79
C ILE A 20 -0.94 5.49 8.14
N GLY A 21 -0.51 6.55 8.84
CA GLY A 21 0.52 7.46 8.38
C GLY A 21 0.06 8.38 7.24
N GLY A 22 1.00 9.11 6.63
CA GLY A 22 0.66 10.12 5.61
C GLY A 22 -0.08 9.56 4.39
N GLY A 23 0.47 8.52 3.76
CA GLY A 23 -0.15 7.90 2.57
C GLY A 23 -1.51 7.26 2.86
N GLY A 24 -1.62 6.52 3.97
CA GLY A 24 -2.90 5.92 4.38
C GLY A 24 -3.97 6.97 4.70
N ASN A 25 -3.61 8.04 5.42
CA ASN A 25 -4.53 9.13 5.72
C ASN A 25 -4.98 9.87 4.45
N ASN A 26 -4.10 10.05 3.46
CA ASN A 26 -4.47 10.66 2.17
C ASN A 26 -5.47 9.78 1.41
N ALA A 27 -5.21 8.47 1.35
CA ALA A 27 -6.13 7.51 0.74
C ALA A 27 -7.51 7.52 1.43
N VAL A 28 -7.55 7.51 2.77
CA VAL A 28 -8.81 7.63 3.54
C VAL A 28 -9.55 8.94 3.25
N ASN A 29 -8.84 10.07 3.23
CA ASN A 29 -9.45 11.35 2.88
C ASN A 29 -10.05 11.33 1.46
N ARG A 30 -9.37 10.66 0.53
CA ARG A 30 -9.86 10.49 -0.84
C ARG A 30 -11.11 9.62 -0.87
N MET A 31 -11.12 8.49 -0.15
CA MET A 31 -12.29 7.61 -0.01
C MET A 31 -13.51 8.35 0.54
N ILE A 32 -13.32 9.17 1.57
CA ILE A 32 -14.38 10.02 2.14
C ILE A 32 -14.88 11.03 1.10
N SER A 33 -13.96 11.70 0.39
CA SER A 33 -14.34 12.70 -0.63
C SER A 33 -15.07 12.09 -1.84
N SER A 34 -14.81 10.82 -2.13
CA SER A 34 -15.47 10.06 -3.19
C SER A 34 -16.80 9.44 -2.74
N GLY A 35 -17.13 9.51 -1.44
CA GLY A 35 -18.44 9.08 -0.95
C GLY A 35 -18.61 7.57 -0.79
N ILE A 36 -17.54 6.80 -0.55
CA ILE A 36 -17.69 5.35 -0.24
C ILE A 36 -18.63 5.18 0.96
N GLN A 37 -19.66 4.36 0.77
CA GLN A 37 -20.71 4.12 1.77
C GLN A 37 -20.51 2.79 2.51
N GLY A 38 -21.15 2.65 3.66
CA GLY A 38 -21.19 1.40 4.43
C GLY A 38 -19.89 1.05 5.17
N VAL A 39 -18.94 1.99 5.27
CA VAL A 39 -17.67 1.79 5.98
C VAL A 39 -17.41 2.92 6.99
N GLU A 40 -16.81 2.58 8.13
CA GLU A 40 -16.33 3.54 9.13
C GLU A 40 -14.86 3.89 8.88
N PHE A 41 -14.52 5.18 8.84
CA PHE A 41 -13.15 5.62 8.59
C PHE A 41 -12.40 5.99 9.88
N ILE A 42 -11.19 5.45 10.02
CA ILE A 42 -10.26 5.73 11.13
C ILE A 42 -8.95 6.24 10.53
N ALA A 43 -8.42 7.34 11.05
CA ALA A 43 -7.10 7.85 10.69
C ALA A 43 -6.14 7.74 11.87
N ILE A 44 -4.98 7.10 11.65
CA ILE A 44 -3.95 6.86 12.67
C ILE A 44 -2.64 7.50 12.22
N ASN A 45 -2.05 8.37 13.04
CA ASN A 45 -0.76 8.95 12.72
C ASN A 45 0.04 9.35 13.96
N THR A 46 1.37 9.40 13.81
CA THR A 46 2.28 10.01 14.79
C THR A 46 2.42 11.53 14.57
N ASP A 47 2.09 12.01 13.37
CA ASP A 47 2.08 13.43 13.04
C ASP A 47 0.72 14.05 13.37
N LYS A 48 0.72 14.96 14.34
CA LYS A 48 -0.48 15.66 14.80
C LYS A 48 -1.03 16.64 13.77
N GLN A 49 -0.15 17.29 13.01
CA GLN A 49 -0.56 18.24 11.97
C GLN A 49 -1.29 17.50 10.85
N ALA A 50 -0.74 16.37 10.41
CA ALA A 50 -1.37 15.53 9.38
C ALA A 50 -2.77 15.04 9.82
N LEU A 51 -2.97 14.67 11.09
CA LEU A 51 -4.28 14.24 11.60
C LEU A 51 -5.33 15.35 11.64
N GLN A 52 -4.92 16.60 11.88
CA GLN A 52 -5.86 17.73 11.88
C GLN A 52 -6.53 17.92 10.52
N TYR A 53 -5.81 17.66 9.43
CA TYR A 53 -6.33 17.71 8.07
C TYR A 53 -7.14 16.47 7.64
N SER A 54 -7.19 15.42 8.47
CA SER A 54 -7.97 14.23 8.12
C SER A 54 -9.47 14.50 8.18
N GLY A 55 -10.21 14.01 7.18
CA GLY A 55 -11.66 14.00 7.14
C GLY A 55 -12.29 12.84 7.92
N ALA A 56 -11.50 11.89 8.43
CA ALA A 56 -12.00 10.73 9.16
C ALA A 56 -12.72 11.15 10.45
N PRO A 57 -13.90 10.56 10.77
CA PRO A 57 -14.60 10.81 12.03
C PRO A 57 -13.75 10.44 13.25
N THR A 58 -13.05 9.30 13.18
CA THR A 58 -12.21 8.79 14.25
C THR A 58 -10.75 9.05 13.93
N LYS A 59 -10.04 9.72 14.84
CA LYS A 59 -8.63 10.12 14.67
C LYS A 59 -7.83 9.71 15.89
N ILE A 60 -6.77 8.95 15.68
CA ILE A 60 -5.93 8.40 16.75
C ILE A 60 -4.51 8.93 16.56
N GLN A 61 -4.04 9.71 17.53
CA GLN A 61 -2.66 10.17 17.56
C GLN A 61 -1.82 9.16 18.35
N ILE A 62 -0.98 8.40 17.67
CA ILE A 62 -0.15 7.38 18.30
C ILE A 62 1.23 7.90 18.67
N GLY A 63 1.81 7.35 19.75
CA GLY A 63 3.19 7.63 20.17
C GLY A 63 3.45 9.08 20.57
N GLU A 64 2.53 9.70 21.30
CA GLU A 64 2.67 11.08 21.77
C GLU A 64 3.94 11.25 22.62
N LYS A 65 4.28 10.27 23.46
CA LYS A 65 5.50 10.34 24.30
C LYS A 65 6.78 10.19 23.47
N ILE A 66 6.75 9.35 22.43
CA ILE A 66 7.94 9.02 21.60
C ILE A 66 8.23 10.11 20.56
N THR A 67 7.19 10.64 19.93
CA THR A 67 7.30 11.53 18.76
C THR A 67 6.98 12.98 19.07
N LYS A 68 6.31 13.25 20.20
CA LYS A 68 5.79 14.58 20.57
C LYS A 68 4.89 15.18 19.48
N GLY A 69 4.23 14.33 18.70
CA GLY A 69 3.35 14.74 17.60
C GLY A 69 4.05 15.20 16.32
N GLN A 70 5.37 14.97 16.19
CA GLN A 70 6.18 15.42 15.04
C GLN A 70 6.40 14.35 13.97
N GLY A 71 5.76 13.18 14.11
CA GLY A 71 5.95 12.07 13.20
C GLY A 71 7.12 11.14 13.57
N ALA A 72 7.21 10.02 12.85
CA ALA A 72 8.23 8.98 13.08
C ALA A 72 9.58 9.23 12.39
N GLY A 73 9.74 10.32 11.61
CA GLY A 73 11.02 10.68 10.99
C GLY A 73 11.59 9.64 10.02
N SER A 74 10.74 8.96 9.25
CA SER A 74 11.11 7.86 8.34
C SER A 74 11.81 6.67 9.02
N ASP A 75 11.55 6.47 10.32
CA ASP A 75 12.03 5.33 11.09
C ASP A 75 10.85 4.38 11.41
N PRO A 76 10.80 3.19 10.77
CA PRO A 76 9.78 2.18 11.04
C PRO A 76 9.74 1.73 12.50
N MET A 77 10.89 1.63 13.18
CA MET A 77 10.93 1.17 14.58
C MET A 77 10.26 2.17 15.52
N ARG A 78 10.36 3.47 15.22
CA ARG A 78 9.61 4.50 15.95
C ARG A 78 8.11 4.42 15.67
N GLY A 79 7.72 4.13 14.43
CA GLY A 79 6.32 3.90 14.07
C GLY A 79 5.71 2.70 14.81
N GLN A 80 6.46 1.60 14.88
CA GLN A 80 6.07 0.39 15.61
C GLN A 80 5.89 0.68 17.11
N LYS A 81 6.91 1.26 17.76
CA LYS A 81 6.85 1.59 19.19
C LYS A 81 5.72 2.57 19.52
N ALA A 82 5.42 3.50 18.60
CA ALA A 82 4.29 4.41 18.74
C ALA A 82 2.92 3.70 18.74
N ALA A 83 2.74 2.71 17.86
CA ALA A 83 1.54 1.89 17.83
C ALA A 83 1.46 0.98 19.07
N GLU A 84 2.57 0.41 19.50
CA GLU A 84 2.66 -0.40 20.73
C GLU A 84 2.34 0.40 21.99
N GLU A 85 2.72 1.68 22.04
CA GLU A 85 2.34 2.59 23.14
C GLU A 85 0.82 2.80 23.21
N SER A 86 0.12 2.71 22.08
CA SER A 86 -1.27 3.11 21.92
C SER A 86 -2.20 1.93 21.60
N LYS A 87 -1.79 0.70 21.94
CA LYS A 87 -2.55 -0.53 21.59
C LYS A 87 -3.98 -0.50 22.09
N ASP A 88 -4.21 -0.06 23.33
CA ASP A 88 -5.54 -0.06 23.95
C ASP A 88 -6.50 0.90 23.22
N GLU A 89 -6.00 2.06 22.79
CA GLU A 89 -6.79 3.04 22.03
C GLU A 89 -7.11 2.53 20.63
N ILE A 90 -6.14 1.88 19.97
CA ILE A 90 -6.33 1.23 18.68
C ILE A 90 -7.37 0.11 18.79
N ALA A 91 -7.24 -0.78 19.77
CA ALA A 91 -8.17 -1.88 20.00
C ALA A 91 -9.60 -1.37 20.22
N SER A 92 -9.75 -0.37 21.09
CA SER A 92 -11.06 0.26 21.37
C SER A 92 -11.71 0.83 20.12
N ALA A 93 -10.92 1.45 19.23
CA ALA A 93 -11.44 2.00 17.97
C ALA A 93 -11.83 0.91 16.95
N LEU A 94 -11.22 -0.27 17.02
CA LEU A 94 -11.53 -1.40 16.13
C LEU A 94 -12.74 -2.21 16.61
N GLU A 95 -13.15 -2.10 17.86
CA GLU A 95 -14.26 -2.85 18.43
C GLU A 95 -15.53 -2.82 17.56
N GLY A 96 -16.20 -3.97 17.50
CA GLY A 96 -17.44 -4.17 16.74
C GLY A 96 -17.24 -4.31 15.23
N ALA A 97 -16.02 -4.23 14.70
CA ALA A 97 -15.74 -4.53 13.31
C ALA A 97 -15.80 -6.04 13.04
N HIS A 98 -16.40 -6.42 11.92
CA HIS A 98 -16.29 -7.79 11.38
C HIS A 98 -15.10 -7.88 10.43
N MET A 99 -14.79 -6.76 9.76
CA MET A 99 -13.79 -6.67 8.72
C MET A 99 -13.05 -5.33 8.83
N VAL A 100 -11.73 -5.37 8.66
CA VAL A 100 -10.88 -4.18 8.74
C VAL A 100 -9.97 -4.11 7.51
N PHE A 101 -10.06 -3.00 6.78
CA PHE A 101 -9.08 -2.62 5.77
C PHE A 101 -8.00 -1.75 6.39
N ILE A 102 -6.75 -2.14 6.23
CA ILE A 102 -5.60 -1.38 6.70
C ILE A 102 -4.87 -0.83 5.50
N THR A 103 -4.93 0.50 5.32
CA THR A 103 -4.28 1.20 4.21
C THR A 103 -3.08 2.00 4.68
N ALA A 104 -1.94 1.78 4.03
CA ALA A 104 -0.69 2.45 4.37
C ALA A 104 0.25 2.58 3.16
N GLY A 105 1.02 3.67 3.13
CA GLY A 105 2.17 3.80 2.23
C GLY A 105 3.43 3.23 2.84
N MET A 106 4.00 2.19 2.22
CA MET A 106 5.20 1.53 2.74
C MET A 106 6.47 2.31 2.40
N GLY A 107 7.48 2.16 3.26
CA GLY A 107 8.77 2.84 3.13
C GLY A 107 8.89 4.16 3.89
N GLY A 108 7.81 4.60 4.55
CA GLY A 108 7.86 5.67 5.56
C GLY A 108 8.21 5.14 6.97
N GLY A 109 8.04 5.97 7.99
CA GLY A 109 8.18 5.53 9.40
C GLY A 109 6.86 5.00 9.97
N THR A 110 5.83 5.84 9.99
CA THR A 110 4.54 5.50 10.62
C THR A 110 3.83 4.36 9.91
N GLY A 111 3.58 4.45 8.61
CA GLY A 111 2.87 3.39 7.87
C GLY A 111 3.57 2.04 7.97
N THR A 112 4.85 2.00 7.64
CA THR A 112 5.68 0.78 7.67
C THR A 112 5.74 0.11 9.04
N GLY A 113 5.84 0.88 10.13
CA GLY A 113 6.01 0.34 11.47
C GLY A 113 4.71 0.09 12.23
N ALA A 114 3.73 0.98 12.08
CA ALA A 114 2.48 0.91 12.83
C ALA A 114 1.45 0.00 12.16
N ALA A 115 1.43 -0.11 10.83
CA ALA A 115 0.42 -0.91 10.14
C ALA A 115 0.44 -2.40 10.53
N PRO A 116 1.60 -3.07 10.65
CA PRO A 116 1.64 -4.46 11.10
C PRO A 116 1.08 -4.65 12.52
N VAL A 117 1.34 -3.69 13.42
CA VAL A 117 0.82 -3.73 14.80
C VAL A 117 -0.69 -3.57 14.83
N VAL A 118 -1.24 -2.66 14.03
CA VAL A 118 -2.70 -2.49 13.92
C VAL A 118 -3.34 -3.76 13.32
N ALA A 119 -2.69 -4.38 12.34
CA ALA A 119 -3.14 -5.64 11.74
C ALA A 119 -3.14 -6.79 12.75
N GLU A 120 -2.07 -6.92 13.53
CA GLU A 120 -1.96 -7.91 14.61
C GLU A 120 -3.12 -7.76 15.60
N ILE A 121 -3.42 -6.53 16.03
CA ILE A 121 -4.53 -6.25 16.94
C ILE A 121 -5.86 -6.68 16.32
N ALA A 122 -6.17 -6.24 15.09
CA ALA A 122 -7.42 -6.57 14.40
C ALA A 122 -7.59 -8.10 14.24
N ARG A 123 -6.54 -8.80 13.82
CA ARG A 123 -6.55 -10.26 13.63
C ARG A 123 -6.71 -10.99 14.97
N SER A 124 -6.05 -10.52 16.04
CA SER A 124 -6.19 -11.10 17.38
C SER A 124 -7.61 -10.95 17.95
N MET A 125 -8.35 -9.92 17.50
CA MET A 125 -9.76 -9.70 17.84
C MET A 125 -10.73 -10.52 16.96
N GLY A 126 -10.22 -11.31 16.01
CA GLY A 126 -11.02 -12.20 15.17
C GLY A 126 -11.64 -11.54 13.94
N MET A 127 -11.16 -10.36 13.55
CA MET A 127 -11.65 -9.61 12.39
C MET A 127 -10.99 -10.12 11.10
N LEU A 128 -11.74 -10.16 9.99
CA LEU A 128 -11.15 -10.36 8.67
C LEU A 128 -10.29 -9.14 8.33
N THR A 129 -8.97 -9.33 8.31
CA THR A 129 -8.00 -8.24 8.24
C THR A 129 -7.33 -8.21 6.88
N ILE A 130 -7.60 -7.16 6.10
CA ILE A 130 -7.05 -6.98 4.75
C ILE A 130 -6.10 -5.79 4.73
N GLY A 131 -4.83 -6.04 4.43
CA GLY A 131 -3.85 -4.99 4.15
C GLY A 131 -3.93 -4.53 2.70
N VAL A 132 -4.04 -3.22 2.46
CA VAL A 132 -3.93 -2.64 1.11
C VAL A 132 -2.84 -1.58 1.14
N VAL A 133 -1.67 -1.90 0.58
CA VAL A 133 -0.45 -1.13 0.82
C VAL A 133 0.26 -0.77 -0.47
N THR A 134 0.89 0.41 -0.52
CA THR A 134 1.67 0.82 -1.69
C THR A 134 3.16 0.56 -1.51
N ARG A 135 3.81 0.06 -2.57
CA ARG A 135 5.28 0.01 -2.69
C ARG A 135 5.75 1.32 -3.32
N PRO A 136 6.76 2.01 -2.75
CA PRO A 136 7.20 3.32 -3.21
C PRO A 136 7.77 3.29 -4.64
N PHE A 137 7.84 4.46 -5.28
CA PHE A 137 8.49 4.58 -6.59
C PHE A 137 10.00 4.35 -6.48
N ALA A 138 10.63 3.85 -7.54
CA ALA A 138 12.08 3.63 -7.57
C ALA A 138 12.88 4.93 -7.31
N PHE A 139 12.36 6.09 -7.74
CA PHE A 139 13.02 7.39 -7.54
C PHE A 139 13.04 7.86 -6.07
N GLU A 140 12.18 7.31 -5.20
CA GLU A 140 12.16 7.67 -3.76
C GLU A 140 13.40 7.14 -3.01
N GLY A 141 14.20 6.30 -3.66
CA GLY A 141 15.50 5.86 -3.21
C GLY A 141 15.50 4.51 -2.52
N LYS A 142 16.67 3.86 -2.53
CA LYS A 142 16.86 2.48 -2.05
C LYS A 142 16.44 2.30 -0.58
N LYS A 143 16.79 3.24 0.30
CA LYS A 143 16.43 3.16 1.73
C LYS A 143 14.92 3.02 1.94
N ARG A 144 14.12 3.77 1.17
CA ARG A 144 12.65 3.75 1.24
C ARG A 144 12.10 2.42 0.74
N LEU A 145 12.68 1.88 -0.33
CA LEU A 145 12.34 0.57 -0.86
C LEU A 145 12.65 -0.56 0.13
N ASP A 146 13.85 -0.57 0.73
CA ASP A 146 14.26 -1.58 1.71
C ASP A 146 13.34 -1.55 2.95
N GLN A 147 12.98 -0.36 3.43
CA GLN A 147 12.00 -0.18 4.50
C GLN A 147 10.62 -0.69 4.09
N ALA A 148 10.21 -0.46 2.84
CA ALA A 148 8.92 -0.91 2.35
C ALA A 148 8.82 -2.45 2.31
N LEU A 149 9.88 -3.11 1.84
CA LEU A 149 9.95 -4.58 1.82
C LEU A 149 9.87 -5.17 3.23
N TYR A 150 10.58 -4.56 4.20
CA TYR A 150 10.46 -4.93 5.60
C TYR A 150 9.02 -4.80 6.13
N GLY A 151 8.35 -3.68 5.82
CA GLY A 151 6.96 -3.47 6.24
C GLY A 151 5.97 -4.43 5.57
N ILE A 152 6.18 -4.75 4.30
CA ILE A 152 5.34 -5.69 3.54
C ILE A 152 5.44 -7.10 4.14
N GLU A 153 6.64 -7.57 4.46
CA GLU A 153 6.82 -8.90 5.05
C GLU A 153 6.18 -8.99 6.43
N ASN A 154 6.39 -7.98 7.28
CA ASN A 154 5.73 -7.93 8.59
C ASN A 154 4.20 -7.81 8.46
N MET A 155 3.69 -7.06 7.49
CA MET A 155 2.24 -7.00 7.24
C MET A 155 1.69 -8.37 6.86
N ARG A 156 2.35 -9.10 5.95
CA ARG A 156 1.92 -10.42 5.48
C ARG A 156 1.71 -11.40 6.62
N GLU A 157 2.56 -11.38 7.64
CA GLU A 157 2.42 -12.26 8.81
C GLU A 157 1.20 -11.91 9.69
N ASN A 158 0.72 -10.66 9.63
CA ASN A 158 -0.28 -10.11 10.53
C ASN A 158 -1.65 -9.85 9.88
N VAL A 159 -1.81 -10.10 8.58
CA VAL A 159 -3.10 -9.97 7.86
C VAL A 159 -3.57 -11.31 7.31
N ASP A 160 -4.86 -11.40 7.00
CA ASP A 160 -5.42 -12.56 6.29
C ASP A 160 -5.10 -12.48 4.79
N SER A 161 -5.22 -11.27 4.22
CA SER A 161 -4.92 -10.97 2.82
C SER A 161 -4.15 -9.65 2.70
N LEU A 162 -3.14 -9.62 1.83
CA LEU A 162 -2.31 -8.45 1.55
C LEU A 162 -2.33 -8.11 0.06
N VAL A 163 -2.97 -6.99 -0.28
CA VAL A 163 -2.93 -6.36 -1.60
C VAL A 163 -1.77 -5.39 -1.65
N ILE A 164 -0.85 -5.61 -2.58
CA ILE A 164 0.29 -4.71 -2.80
C ILE A 164 0.08 -3.95 -4.10
N ILE A 165 0.12 -2.63 -4.02
CA ILE A 165 0.04 -1.73 -5.18
C ILE A 165 1.45 -1.23 -5.49
N PRO A 166 2.10 -1.73 -6.56
CA PRO A 166 3.41 -1.24 -6.97
C PRO A 166 3.28 0.13 -7.66
N ASN A 167 3.71 1.20 -7.00
CA ASN A 167 3.61 2.56 -7.56
C ASN A 167 4.29 2.68 -8.94
N GLU A 168 5.34 1.89 -9.17
CA GLU A 168 6.07 1.85 -10.44
C GLU A 168 5.21 1.42 -11.64
N ARG A 169 4.10 0.71 -11.39
CA ARG A 169 3.17 0.22 -12.41
C ARG A 169 1.98 1.15 -12.66
N LEU A 170 1.79 2.19 -11.85
CA LEU A 170 0.70 3.16 -12.02
C LEU A 170 0.74 3.84 -13.40
N LYS A 171 1.94 3.98 -13.99
CA LYS A 171 2.16 4.54 -15.33
C LYS A 171 1.51 3.75 -16.46
N PHE A 172 1.17 2.48 -16.23
CA PHE A 172 0.50 1.62 -17.21
C PHE A 172 -1.02 1.62 -17.06
N VAL A 173 -1.53 2.11 -15.93
CA VAL A 173 -2.97 2.11 -15.61
C VAL A 173 -3.60 3.45 -15.94
N SER A 174 -2.84 4.54 -15.87
CA SER A 174 -3.34 5.89 -16.15
C SER A 174 -3.24 6.24 -17.63
N GLU A 175 -4.37 6.56 -18.27
CA GLU A 175 -4.42 7.18 -19.61
C GLU A 175 -3.77 8.57 -19.63
N GLN A 176 -3.77 9.25 -18.48
CA GLN A 176 -3.14 10.55 -18.32
C GLN A 176 -1.64 10.40 -18.04
N LYS A 177 -0.85 11.30 -18.63
CA LYS A 177 0.59 11.39 -18.34
C LYS A 177 0.82 11.59 -16.84
N ILE A 178 1.50 10.64 -16.21
CA ILE A 178 1.91 10.77 -14.82
C ILE A 178 3.02 11.82 -14.71
N THR A 179 2.73 12.84 -13.91
CA THR A 179 3.67 13.86 -13.46
C THR A 179 3.97 13.62 -11.98
N PHE A 180 5.06 14.21 -11.48
CA PHE A 180 5.34 14.17 -10.04
C PHE A 180 4.17 14.74 -9.21
N LYS A 181 3.42 15.71 -9.74
CA LYS A 181 2.31 16.39 -9.05
C LYS A 181 1.09 15.49 -8.86
N ASN A 182 0.78 14.60 -9.79
CA ASN A 182 -0.41 13.72 -9.72
C ASN A 182 -0.07 12.26 -9.41
N ALA A 183 1.21 11.84 -9.42
CA ALA A 183 1.62 10.46 -9.16
C ALA A 183 1.06 9.89 -7.85
N PHE A 184 1.15 10.65 -6.76
CA PHE A 184 0.62 10.22 -5.46
C PHE A 184 -0.92 10.21 -5.44
N ALA A 185 -1.57 11.17 -6.10
CA ALA A 185 -3.03 11.16 -6.21
C ALA A 185 -3.55 9.95 -7.00
N ILE A 186 -2.81 9.48 -8.01
CA ILE A 186 -3.13 8.25 -8.73
C ILE A 186 -2.93 7.03 -7.82
N ALA A 187 -1.86 6.99 -7.03
CA ALA A 187 -1.66 5.92 -6.05
C ALA A 187 -2.79 5.86 -5.01
N ASP A 188 -3.20 7.03 -4.50
CA ASP A 188 -4.32 7.16 -3.56
C ASP A 188 -5.64 6.70 -4.20
N ASP A 189 -5.85 6.98 -5.50
CA ASP A 189 -7.04 6.52 -6.21
C ASP A 189 -7.05 5.00 -6.42
N VAL A 190 -5.90 4.37 -6.70
CA VAL A 190 -5.82 2.90 -6.77
C VAL A 190 -6.08 2.26 -5.40
N LEU A 191 -5.57 2.86 -4.31
CA LEU A 191 -5.90 2.42 -2.95
C LEU A 191 -7.40 2.54 -2.66
N ARG A 192 -8.01 3.67 -3.06
CA ARG A 192 -9.45 3.89 -2.97
C ARG A 192 -10.22 2.83 -3.74
N GLN A 193 -9.87 2.58 -4.99
CA GLN A 193 -10.52 1.57 -5.84
C GLN A 193 -10.43 0.18 -5.22
N ALA A 194 -9.26 -0.21 -4.71
CA ALA A 194 -9.08 -1.51 -4.06
C ALA A 194 -10.03 -1.71 -2.85
N VAL A 195 -10.15 -0.70 -1.98
CA VAL A 195 -11.06 -0.77 -0.83
C VAL A 195 -12.52 -0.72 -1.27
N ALA A 196 -12.88 0.21 -2.16
CA ALA A 196 -14.23 0.34 -2.71
C ALA A 196 -14.71 -0.98 -3.32
N ASN A 197 -13.92 -1.53 -4.26
CA ASN A 197 -14.22 -2.75 -4.98
C ASN A 197 -14.45 -3.97 -4.09
N ILE A 198 -13.80 -4.07 -2.92
CA ILE A 198 -14.02 -5.20 -2.01
C ILE A 198 -15.19 -4.90 -1.07
N SER A 199 -15.29 -3.67 -0.56
CA SER A 199 -16.37 -3.27 0.36
C SER A 199 -17.74 -3.31 -0.30
N GLU A 200 -17.83 -2.85 -1.55
CA GLU A 200 -19.09 -2.77 -2.30
C GLU A 200 -19.69 -4.16 -2.59
N LEU A 201 -18.87 -5.22 -2.66
CA LEU A 201 -19.36 -6.61 -2.81
C LEU A 201 -20.23 -7.06 -1.65
N ILE A 202 -20.05 -6.44 -0.48
CA ILE A 202 -20.73 -6.78 0.77
C ILE A 202 -21.79 -5.73 1.10
N THR A 203 -21.49 -4.46 0.89
CA THR A 203 -22.33 -3.34 1.34
C THR A 203 -23.37 -2.90 0.32
N VAL A 204 -23.13 -3.10 -0.98
CA VAL A 204 -24.06 -2.70 -2.04
C VAL A 204 -24.91 -3.91 -2.43
N PRO A 205 -26.25 -3.83 -2.31
CA PRO A 205 -27.12 -4.88 -2.79
C PRO A 205 -26.96 -5.07 -4.31
N GLY A 206 -26.34 -6.18 -4.70
CA GLY A 206 -26.32 -6.69 -6.06
C GLY A 206 -27.56 -7.53 -6.40
N PHE A 207 -27.67 -7.86 -7.68
CA PHE A 207 -28.66 -8.82 -8.18
C PHE A 207 -28.31 -10.25 -7.73
N ILE A 208 -27.02 -10.56 -7.68
CA ILE A 208 -26.46 -11.74 -7.03
C ILE A 208 -25.51 -11.23 -5.94
N ASN A 209 -25.99 -11.23 -4.71
CA ASN A 209 -25.21 -10.83 -3.54
C ASN A 209 -24.20 -11.90 -3.18
N LEU A 210 -22.99 -11.46 -2.86
CA LEU A 210 -22.01 -12.26 -2.14
C LEU A 210 -22.22 -12.02 -0.65
N ASP A 211 -22.29 -13.09 0.14
CA ASP A 211 -22.36 -12.92 1.59
C ASP A 211 -20.95 -12.75 2.20
N PHE A 212 -20.90 -12.32 3.46
CA PHE A 212 -19.63 -12.14 4.16
C PHE A 212 -18.87 -13.44 4.36
N ALA A 213 -19.56 -14.57 4.47
CA ALA A 213 -18.94 -15.87 4.67
C ALA A 213 -18.22 -16.35 3.39
N ASP A 214 -18.80 -16.10 2.22
CA ASP A 214 -18.19 -16.37 0.92
C ASP A 214 -16.91 -15.57 0.73
N VAL A 215 -16.96 -14.25 0.96
CA VAL A 215 -15.77 -13.39 0.91
C VAL A 215 -14.70 -13.83 1.92
N THR A 216 -15.13 -14.15 3.15
CA THR A 216 -14.22 -14.67 4.19
C THR A 216 -13.58 -16.00 3.75
N SER A 217 -14.33 -16.89 3.10
CA SER A 217 -13.81 -18.20 2.67
C SER A 217 -12.69 -18.11 1.64
N VAL A 218 -12.66 -17.02 0.85
CA VAL A 218 -11.64 -16.76 -0.16
C VAL A 218 -10.48 -15.92 0.39
N MET A 219 -10.76 -14.90 1.21
CA MET A 219 -9.75 -13.94 1.66
C MET A 219 -9.06 -14.31 2.98
N LYS A 220 -9.65 -15.20 3.78
CA LYS A 220 -9.06 -15.60 5.06
C LYS A 220 -7.79 -16.43 4.86
N ASP A 221 -6.71 -16.04 5.54
CA ASP A 221 -5.39 -16.70 5.47
C ASP A 221 -4.86 -16.91 4.02
N ALA A 222 -5.30 -16.09 3.06
CA ALA A 222 -4.99 -16.26 1.64
C ALA A 222 -3.62 -15.68 1.24
N GLY A 223 -2.99 -14.90 2.13
CA GLY A 223 -1.65 -14.35 1.91
C GLY A 223 -1.68 -13.19 0.93
N PHE A 224 -0.98 -13.30 -0.20
CA PHE A 224 -0.97 -12.20 -1.19
C PHE A 224 -2.24 -12.21 -2.03
N ALA A 225 -2.75 -11.01 -2.31
CA ALA A 225 -3.92 -10.78 -3.12
C ALA A 225 -3.61 -9.77 -4.22
N HIS A 226 -4.28 -9.91 -5.36
CA HIS A 226 -4.20 -8.96 -6.46
C HIS A 226 -5.59 -8.58 -6.94
N ILE A 227 -5.71 -7.36 -7.46
CA ILE A 227 -6.97 -6.81 -7.96
C ILE A 227 -6.77 -6.42 -9.42
N GLY A 228 -7.62 -6.99 -10.28
CA GLY A 228 -7.77 -6.64 -11.68
C GLY A 228 -9.12 -5.96 -11.89
N THR A 229 -9.14 -4.89 -12.67
CA THR A 229 -10.36 -4.17 -13.02
C THR A 229 -10.37 -3.92 -14.52
N GLY A 230 -11.50 -4.14 -15.17
CA GLY A 230 -11.72 -3.80 -16.56
C GLY A 230 -13.11 -3.17 -16.72
N ALA A 231 -13.22 -2.20 -17.61
CA ALA A 231 -14.48 -1.58 -17.96
C ALA A 231 -14.52 -1.37 -19.48
N ALA A 232 -15.59 -1.81 -20.13
CA ALA A 232 -15.75 -1.70 -21.58
C ALA A 232 -17.19 -1.37 -21.95
N THR A 233 -17.39 -0.87 -23.16
CA THR A 233 -18.70 -0.49 -23.73
C THR A 233 -18.86 -1.11 -25.12
N GLY A 234 -20.09 -1.12 -25.64
CA GLY A 234 -20.38 -1.65 -26.97
C GLY A 234 -20.54 -3.16 -27.03
N LYS A 235 -20.48 -3.70 -28.25
CA LYS A 235 -20.94 -5.07 -28.54
C LYS A 235 -20.09 -6.17 -27.89
N ASP A 236 -18.79 -5.94 -27.71
CA ASP A 236 -17.84 -6.91 -27.16
C ASP A 236 -17.44 -6.57 -25.71
N LYS A 237 -18.26 -5.75 -25.01
CA LYS A 237 -17.97 -5.24 -23.67
C LYS A 237 -17.65 -6.32 -22.65
N ALA A 238 -18.35 -7.46 -22.69
CA ALA A 238 -18.05 -8.62 -21.85
C ALA A 238 -16.62 -9.13 -21.99
N THR A 239 -16.23 -9.41 -23.23
CA THR A 239 -14.92 -9.96 -23.57
C THR A 239 -13.81 -8.97 -23.24
N GLU A 240 -14.00 -7.70 -23.63
CA GLU A 240 -13.00 -6.66 -23.42
C GLU A 240 -12.81 -6.33 -21.92
N ALA A 241 -13.89 -6.17 -21.16
CA ALA A 241 -13.81 -5.90 -19.73
C ALA A 241 -13.16 -7.07 -18.96
N ALA A 242 -13.55 -8.31 -19.27
CA ALA A 242 -12.93 -9.48 -18.67
C ALA A 242 -11.45 -9.58 -19.02
N GLN A 243 -11.09 -9.37 -20.30
CA GLN A 243 -9.69 -9.38 -20.75
C GLN A 243 -8.84 -8.32 -20.03
N MET A 244 -9.36 -7.10 -19.88
CA MET A 244 -8.69 -6.02 -19.14
C MET A 244 -8.50 -6.36 -17.66
N ALA A 245 -9.50 -6.99 -17.03
CA ALA A 245 -9.40 -7.40 -15.64
C ALA A 245 -8.32 -8.47 -15.43
N ILE A 246 -8.28 -9.52 -16.26
CA ILE A 246 -7.29 -10.61 -16.13
C ILE A 246 -5.87 -10.20 -16.56
N SER A 247 -5.73 -9.16 -17.39
CA SER A 247 -4.42 -8.64 -17.83
C SER A 247 -4.07 -7.29 -17.20
N SER A 248 -4.69 -6.95 -16.07
CA SER A 248 -4.46 -5.67 -15.42
C SER A 248 -2.97 -5.49 -15.07
N PRO A 249 -2.35 -4.34 -15.38
CA PRO A 249 -0.93 -4.09 -15.07
C PRO A 249 -0.60 -4.18 -13.58
N LEU A 250 -1.59 -4.04 -12.71
CA LEU A 250 -1.43 -4.16 -11.26
C LEU A 250 -1.27 -5.62 -10.81
N LEU A 251 -1.60 -6.60 -11.67
CA LEU A 251 -1.32 -8.01 -11.44
C LEU A 251 0.17 -8.27 -11.65
N GLU A 252 0.92 -8.52 -10.59
CA GLU A 252 2.33 -8.90 -10.70
C GLU A 252 2.53 -10.38 -11.00
N THR A 253 1.52 -11.17 -10.66
CA THR A 253 1.50 -12.61 -10.87
C THR A 253 0.35 -12.93 -11.82
N SER A 254 0.54 -13.88 -12.72
CA SER A 254 -0.55 -14.37 -13.56
C SER A 254 -1.67 -14.94 -12.68
N ILE A 255 -2.92 -14.76 -13.11
CA ILE A 255 -4.10 -15.28 -12.42
C ILE A 255 -4.17 -16.82 -12.46
N ASP A 256 -3.43 -17.46 -13.37
CA ASP A 256 -3.37 -18.92 -13.58
C ASP A 256 -3.04 -19.73 -12.31
N ASN A 257 -2.36 -19.12 -11.33
CA ASN A 257 -1.97 -19.78 -10.09
C ASN A 257 -2.81 -19.35 -8.87
N ALA A 258 -3.89 -18.59 -9.07
CA ALA A 258 -4.78 -18.18 -8.00
C ALA A 258 -5.69 -19.35 -7.59
N ARG A 259 -5.69 -19.69 -6.30
CA ARG A 259 -6.54 -20.75 -5.73
C ARG A 259 -7.90 -20.23 -5.27
N GLY A 260 -8.01 -18.92 -5.03
CA GLY A 260 -9.26 -18.27 -4.63
C GLY A 260 -9.51 -17.04 -5.50
N ILE A 261 -10.69 -16.93 -6.08
CA ILE A 261 -11.07 -15.81 -6.95
C ILE A 261 -12.44 -15.28 -6.54
N ILE A 262 -12.53 -13.96 -6.42
CA ILE A 262 -13.79 -13.22 -6.32
C ILE A 262 -13.98 -12.51 -7.65
N LEU A 263 -15.04 -12.87 -8.36
CA LEU A 263 -15.46 -12.22 -9.59
C LEU A 263 -16.70 -11.40 -9.31
N SER A 264 -16.63 -10.09 -9.59
CA SER A 264 -17.78 -9.19 -9.55
C SER A 264 -18.00 -8.57 -10.91
N ILE A 265 -19.24 -8.64 -11.38
CA ILE A 265 -19.67 -8.05 -12.64
C ILE A 265 -20.73 -6.99 -12.34
N SER A 266 -20.51 -5.79 -12.84
CA SER A 266 -21.44 -4.67 -12.74
C SER A 266 -21.80 -4.17 -14.12
N GLY A 267 -23.08 -3.98 -14.39
CA GLY A 267 -23.58 -3.43 -15.65
C GLY A 267 -24.93 -2.77 -15.46
N SER A 268 -25.48 -2.20 -16.52
CA SER A 268 -26.81 -1.63 -16.45
C SER A 268 -27.90 -2.69 -16.49
N SER A 269 -29.16 -2.27 -16.36
CA SER A 269 -30.33 -3.15 -16.36
C SER A 269 -30.53 -3.96 -17.64
N ASP A 270 -29.82 -3.62 -18.72
CA ASP A 270 -29.91 -4.29 -20.02
C ASP A 270 -28.89 -5.42 -20.22
N ILE A 271 -28.02 -5.67 -19.24
CA ILE A 271 -26.98 -6.69 -19.31
C ILE A 271 -27.57 -8.08 -19.61
N GLY A 272 -27.06 -8.71 -20.66
CA GLY A 272 -27.47 -10.05 -21.06
C GLY A 272 -26.81 -11.13 -20.22
N LEU A 273 -27.51 -12.25 -20.01
CA LEU A 273 -26.92 -13.44 -19.36
C LEU A 273 -25.70 -13.97 -20.15
N GLU A 274 -25.74 -13.91 -21.49
CA GLU A 274 -24.62 -14.33 -22.35
C GLU A 274 -23.35 -13.50 -22.09
N GLU A 275 -23.49 -12.21 -21.76
CA GLU A 275 -22.37 -11.32 -21.45
C GLU A 275 -21.73 -11.70 -20.11
N ILE A 276 -22.56 -11.99 -19.11
CA ILE A 276 -22.13 -12.49 -17.81
C ILE A 276 -21.41 -13.84 -17.95
N GLU A 277 -21.99 -14.78 -18.69
CA GLU A 277 -21.41 -16.11 -18.93
C GLU A 277 -20.07 -16.01 -19.67
N THR A 278 -19.96 -15.11 -20.65
CA THR A 278 -18.72 -14.88 -21.39
C THR A 278 -17.61 -14.36 -20.47
N ALA A 279 -17.89 -13.31 -19.69
CA ALA A 279 -16.92 -12.74 -18.77
C ALA A 279 -16.49 -13.75 -17.68
N ALA A 280 -17.45 -14.47 -17.09
CA ALA A 280 -17.16 -15.49 -16.09
C ALA A 280 -16.36 -16.67 -16.67
N GLY A 281 -16.71 -17.13 -17.86
CA GLY A 281 -16.00 -18.21 -18.56
C GLY A 281 -14.55 -17.84 -18.88
N MET A 282 -14.28 -16.59 -19.26
CA MET A 282 -12.91 -16.10 -19.49
C MET A 282 -12.08 -16.08 -18.22
N VAL A 283 -12.63 -15.59 -17.11
CA VAL A 283 -11.93 -15.56 -15.81
C VAL A 283 -11.67 -16.99 -15.31
N GLN A 284 -12.65 -17.88 -15.43
CA GLN A 284 -12.50 -19.29 -15.06
C GLN A 284 -11.44 -20.00 -15.92
N ALA A 285 -11.40 -19.73 -17.23
CA ALA A 285 -10.41 -20.32 -18.13
C ALA A 285 -8.98 -19.82 -17.86
N ALA A 286 -8.85 -18.60 -17.33
CA ALA A 286 -7.57 -18.02 -16.92
C ALA A 286 -7.16 -18.47 -15.52
N ALA A 287 -8.06 -18.98 -14.69
CA ALA A 287 -7.78 -19.40 -13.32
C ALA A 287 -7.17 -20.82 -13.23
N HIS A 288 -6.69 -21.18 -12.03
CA HIS A 288 -6.32 -22.56 -11.75
C HIS A 288 -7.56 -23.48 -11.88
N PRO A 289 -7.44 -24.70 -12.44
CA PRO A 289 -8.59 -25.61 -12.62
C PRO A 289 -9.34 -25.95 -11.32
N ASP A 290 -8.60 -26.01 -10.20
CA ASP A 290 -9.14 -26.25 -8.86
C ASP A 290 -9.38 -24.96 -8.06
N ALA A 291 -9.45 -23.79 -8.72
CA ALA A 291 -9.70 -22.53 -8.04
C ALA A 291 -11.13 -22.48 -7.47
N HIS A 292 -11.25 -22.03 -6.22
CA HIS A 292 -12.52 -21.67 -5.64
C HIS A 292 -12.92 -20.27 -6.14
N ILE A 293 -13.91 -20.22 -7.03
CA ILE A 293 -14.41 -18.98 -7.62
C ILE A 293 -15.77 -18.65 -7.00
N ILE A 294 -15.87 -17.48 -6.37
CA ILE A 294 -17.15 -16.89 -5.94
C ILE A 294 -17.55 -15.80 -6.93
N PHE A 295 -18.85 -15.71 -7.21
CA PHE A 295 -19.40 -14.87 -8.26
C PHE A 295 -20.46 -13.91 -7.70
N GLY A 296 -20.27 -12.62 -7.93
CA GLY A 296 -21.22 -11.56 -7.62
C GLY A 296 -21.63 -10.80 -8.87
N ALA A 297 -22.88 -10.32 -8.89
CA ALA A 297 -23.38 -9.47 -9.96
C ALA A 297 -24.21 -8.32 -9.39
N SER A 298 -23.95 -7.09 -9.85
CA SER A 298 -24.72 -5.91 -9.48
C SER A 298 -25.24 -5.17 -10.71
N ILE A 299 -26.39 -4.50 -10.53
CA ILE A 299 -26.97 -3.61 -11.53
C ILE A 299 -26.72 -2.18 -11.06
N ASP A 300 -26.12 -1.38 -11.91
CA ASP A 300 -25.88 0.04 -11.68
C ASP A 300 -26.50 0.83 -12.84
N GLU A 301 -27.55 1.59 -12.55
CA GLU A 301 -28.27 2.40 -13.54
C GLU A 301 -27.43 3.57 -14.07
N GLU A 302 -26.34 3.95 -13.39
CA GLU A 302 -25.43 5.00 -13.86
C GLU A 302 -24.47 4.52 -14.96
N LEU A 303 -24.36 3.20 -15.18
CA LEU A 303 -23.39 2.63 -16.12
C LEU A 303 -23.83 2.65 -17.60
N ASP A 304 -25.07 3.01 -17.93
CA ASP A 304 -25.60 3.03 -19.32
C ASP A 304 -25.26 1.75 -20.13
N ASP A 305 -24.23 1.77 -20.99
CA ASP A 305 -23.75 0.64 -21.80
C ASP A 305 -22.40 0.06 -21.29
N GLU A 306 -21.86 0.58 -20.20
CA GLU A 306 -20.62 0.12 -19.58
C GLU A 306 -20.83 -1.19 -18.82
N LEU A 307 -19.95 -2.15 -19.07
CA LEU A 307 -19.77 -3.33 -18.25
C LEU A 307 -18.44 -3.22 -17.51
N ARG A 308 -18.48 -3.35 -16.18
CA ARG A 308 -17.31 -3.39 -15.32
C ARG A 308 -17.12 -4.79 -14.75
N VAL A 309 -15.90 -5.30 -14.88
CA VAL A 309 -15.47 -6.59 -14.32
C VAL A 309 -14.36 -6.33 -13.31
N VAL A 310 -14.55 -6.82 -12.10
CA VAL A 310 -13.55 -6.80 -11.03
C VAL A 310 -13.19 -8.22 -10.66
N VAL A 311 -11.89 -8.50 -10.63
CA VAL A 311 -11.33 -9.79 -10.27
C VAL A 311 -10.39 -9.60 -9.10
N ILE A 312 -10.67 -10.25 -7.97
CA ILE A 312 -9.77 -10.32 -6.82
C ILE A 312 -9.24 -11.74 -6.76
N ALA A 313 -7.95 -11.89 -7.02
CA ALA A 313 -7.27 -13.18 -7.02
C ALA A 313 -6.42 -13.31 -5.76
N THR A 314 -6.45 -14.49 -5.14
CA THR A 314 -5.81 -14.79 -3.85
C THR A 314 -5.24 -16.21 -3.85
N GLY A 315 -4.43 -16.53 -2.82
CA GLY A 315 -3.90 -17.88 -2.66
C GLY A 315 -2.86 -18.26 -3.72
N PHE A 316 -2.01 -17.30 -4.11
CA PHE A 316 -0.91 -17.56 -5.04
C PHE A 316 0.18 -18.41 -4.37
N ASP A 317 0.62 -19.46 -5.06
CA ASP A 317 1.73 -20.31 -4.61
C ASP A 317 3.10 -19.58 -4.66
N THR A 318 3.18 -18.42 -5.33
CA THR A 318 4.40 -17.62 -5.49
C THR A 318 4.31 -16.24 -4.86
N VAL A 319 5.41 -15.80 -4.23
CA VAL A 319 5.55 -14.43 -3.71
C VAL A 319 5.61 -13.41 -4.87
N PRO A 320 4.79 -12.34 -4.87
CA PRO A 320 4.80 -11.28 -5.87
C PRO A 320 6.16 -10.59 -5.98
N GLU A 321 6.50 -10.02 -7.14
CA GLU A 321 7.75 -9.27 -7.31
C GLU A 321 7.83 -8.02 -6.42
N SER A 322 6.70 -7.41 -6.10
CA SER A 322 6.59 -6.28 -5.16
C SER A 322 7.03 -6.64 -3.75
N ALA A 323 6.89 -7.91 -3.36
CA ALA A 323 7.32 -8.44 -2.08
C ALA A 323 8.76 -8.97 -2.10
N LYS A 324 9.43 -9.01 -3.26
CA LYS A 324 10.83 -9.47 -3.39
C LYS A 324 11.82 -8.32 -3.36
N GLY A 325 12.98 -8.57 -2.74
CA GLY A 325 14.15 -7.71 -2.79
C GLY A 325 14.75 -7.58 -4.19
N VAL A 326 15.68 -6.63 -4.34
CA VAL A 326 16.38 -6.35 -5.62
C VAL A 326 17.19 -7.56 -6.13
N ASP A 327 17.53 -8.50 -5.24
CA ASP A 327 18.22 -9.76 -5.53
C ASP A 327 17.28 -10.98 -5.62
N GLY A 328 15.96 -10.76 -5.57
CA GLY A 328 14.96 -11.82 -5.58
C GLY A 328 14.79 -12.57 -4.25
N SER A 329 15.51 -12.17 -3.20
CA SER A 329 15.35 -12.75 -1.86
C SER A 329 14.15 -12.14 -1.12
N ILE A 330 13.51 -12.94 -0.27
CA ILE A 330 12.57 -12.44 0.74
C ILE A 330 13.43 -11.80 1.82
N VAL A 331 13.27 -10.50 2.04
CA VAL A 331 14.14 -9.76 2.97
C VAL A 331 13.83 -10.25 4.39
N PRO A 332 14.80 -10.83 5.13
CA PRO A 332 14.54 -11.28 6.49
C PRO A 332 14.25 -10.09 7.41
N PRO A 333 13.50 -10.30 8.50
CA PRO A 333 13.19 -9.24 9.46
C PRO A 333 14.49 -8.65 10.03
N ILE A 334 14.58 -7.31 10.08
CA ILE A 334 15.66 -6.62 10.76
C ILE A 334 15.49 -6.89 12.26
N ARG A 335 16.22 -7.86 12.79
CA ARG A 335 16.29 -8.08 14.25
C ARG A 335 17.08 -6.96 14.90
N GLU A 336 16.55 -6.36 15.98
CA GLU A 336 17.30 -5.46 16.85
C GLU A 336 18.59 -6.16 17.32
N GLY A 337 19.77 -5.63 16.99
CA GLY A 337 21.02 -5.98 17.68
C GLY A 337 22.23 -6.46 16.88
N ALA A 338 22.27 -6.41 15.55
CA ALA A 338 23.51 -6.69 14.82
C ALA A 338 24.45 -5.47 14.81
N THR A 339 25.27 -5.35 15.85
CA THR A 339 26.52 -4.59 15.76
C THR A 339 27.42 -5.28 14.71
N PRO A 340 28.08 -4.55 13.79
CA PRO A 340 29.02 -5.19 12.87
C PRO A 340 30.21 -5.73 13.70
N ALA A 341 30.33 -7.04 13.79
CA ALA A 341 31.51 -7.67 14.38
C ALA A 341 32.74 -7.39 13.48
N PRO A 342 33.92 -7.06 14.03
CA PRO A 342 35.12 -6.87 13.24
C PRO A 342 35.58 -8.19 12.62
N ASN A 343 35.69 -8.19 11.29
CA ASN A 343 36.25 -9.29 10.50
C ASN A 343 37.63 -9.71 11.05
N SER A 344 37.73 -10.94 11.57
CA SER A 344 38.97 -11.58 11.97
C SER A 344 39.05 -12.95 11.31
N GLY A 345 40.03 -13.12 10.42
CA GLY A 345 40.36 -14.37 9.72
C GLY A 345 40.43 -14.14 8.20
N ALA A 346 41.48 -14.49 7.47
CA ALA A 346 42.67 -15.27 7.79
C ALA A 346 43.81 -14.85 6.85
N GLN A 347 45.02 -14.88 7.39
CA GLN A 347 46.27 -14.73 6.67
C GLN A 347 46.48 -15.91 5.71
N GLN A 348 46.83 -15.63 4.46
CA GLN A 348 47.65 -16.53 3.65
C GLN A 348 48.90 -15.79 3.20
N GLN A 349 50.03 -16.25 3.74
CA GLN A 349 51.37 -15.87 3.38
C GLN A 349 51.72 -16.48 2.02
N THR A 350 52.18 -15.65 1.08
CA THR A 350 53.16 -16.08 0.07
C THR A 350 54.23 -15.00 -0.03
N ALA A 351 55.45 -15.38 0.33
CA ALA A 351 56.65 -14.57 0.29
C ALA A 351 57.13 -14.36 -1.15
N PHE A 352 57.55 -13.15 -1.49
CA PHE A 352 58.63 -12.90 -2.45
C PHE A 352 59.41 -11.63 -2.07
N GLN A 353 60.70 -11.70 -2.35
CA GLN A 353 61.81 -10.95 -1.75
C GLN A 353 61.93 -9.49 -2.23
N SER A 354 62.55 -8.67 -1.36
CA SER A 354 63.03 -7.28 -1.55
C SER A 354 64.17 -7.19 -2.61
N PRO A 355 64.84 -6.03 -2.88
CA PRO A 355 64.70 -4.67 -2.30
C PRO A 355 64.83 -3.50 -3.31
N PHE A 356 64.32 -2.29 -3.01
CA PHE A 356 64.96 -1.06 -3.52
C PHE A 356 64.65 0.18 -2.65
N ARG A 357 65.70 0.57 -1.91
CA ARG A 357 66.28 1.91 -1.70
C ARG A 357 65.39 3.08 -1.24
N ALA A 358 65.73 3.54 -0.03
CA ALA A 358 65.40 4.85 0.53
C ALA A 358 65.96 6.01 -0.31
N GLN A 359 65.13 7.06 -0.47
CA GLN A 359 65.59 8.45 -0.55
C GLN A 359 64.68 9.33 0.31
N GLN A 360 65.30 9.93 1.32
CA GLN A 360 64.78 11.06 2.08
C GLN A 360 64.78 12.31 1.19
N GLN A 361 63.67 13.05 1.16
CA GLN A 361 63.65 14.47 0.83
C GLN A 361 62.79 15.23 1.85
N THR A 362 63.40 16.26 2.41
CA THR A 362 62.93 17.21 3.42
C THR A 362 62.18 18.40 2.81
N ALA A 363 61.28 19.00 3.63
CA ALA A 363 60.64 20.34 3.53
C ALA A 363 59.47 20.46 2.51
N GLN A 364 58.34 21.15 2.76
CA GLN A 364 58.03 22.35 3.57
C GLN A 364 56.58 22.33 4.13
N GLN A 365 56.33 23.05 5.23
CA GLN A 365 54.98 23.34 5.76
C GLN A 365 54.29 24.47 4.97
N PRO A 366 52.99 24.35 4.60
CA PRO A 366 52.21 25.48 4.10
C PRO A 366 51.76 26.40 5.25
N GLN A 367 52.03 27.70 5.11
CA GLN A 367 51.51 28.78 5.97
C GLN A 367 50.00 28.96 5.74
N GLN A 368 49.25 29.16 6.83
CA GLN A 368 47.84 29.58 6.79
C GLN A 368 47.73 31.07 6.45
N PRO A 369 46.86 31.48 5.52
CA PRO A 369 46.57 32.90 5.30
C PRO A 369 45.69 33.47 6.41
N THR A 370 45.99 34.72 6.79
CA THR A 370 45.33 35.51 7.83
C THR A 370 43.94 35.99 7.42
N GLN A 371 43.07 36.15 8.41
CA GLN A 371 41.63 36.43 8.31
C GLN A 371 41.23 37.78 7.68
N SER A 372 42.20 38.62 7.31
CA SER A 372 41.98 39.94 6.68
C SER A 372 41.80 39.88 5.16
N ASP A 373 42.26 38.80 4.51
CA ASP A 373 42.34 38.76 3.04
C ASP A 373 41.09 38.14 2.39
N ILE A 374 40.15 37.62 3.20
CA ILE A 374 38.93 36.94 2.73
C ILE A 374 37.74 37.92 2.61
N GLU A 375 37.74 39.02 3.37
CA GLU A 375 36.63 39.97 3.37
C GLU A 375 36.65 40.93 2.16
N ASP A 376 37.83 41.28 1.65
CA ASP A 376 37.96 42.21 0.51
C ASP A 376 37.61 41.55 -0.85
N ASP A 377 37.86 40.26 -1.02
CA ASP A 377 37.56 39.53 -2.26
C ASP A 377 36.07 39.18 -2.39
N ALA A 378 35.39 38.89 -1.27
CA ALA A 378 33.96 38.62 -1.27
C ALA A 378 33.12 39.88 -1.58
N PHE A 379 33.58 41.05 -1.15
CA PHE A 379 32.88 42.32 -1.38
C PHE A 379 33.02 42.81 -2.83
N LYS A 380 34.19 42.60 -3.46
CA LYS A 380 34.41 42.89 -4.88
C LYS A 380 33.56 42.03 -5.80
N ALA A 381 33.45 40.72 -5.51
CA ALA A 381 32.64 39.80 -6.31
C ALA A 381 31.14 40.16 -6.32
N ILE A 382 30.62 40.74 -5.22
CA ILE A 382 29.22 41.14 -5.13
C ILE A 382 28.94 42.42 -5.94
N ILE A 383 29.87 43.38 -5.96
CA ILE A 383 29.70 44.62 -6.73
C ILE A 383 29.78 44.36 -8.25
N ASP A 384 30.62 43.44 -8.70
CA ASP A 384 30.74 43.11 -10.12
C ASP A 384 29.49 42.41 -10.69
N ILE A 385 28.75 41.67 -9.86
CA ILE A 385 27.47 41.06 -10.23
C ILE A 385 26.36 42.10 -10.39
N PHE A 386 26.36 43.17 -9.60
CA PHE A 386 25.33 44.21 -9.67
C PHE A 386 25.54 45.19 -10.83
N ASN A 387 26.76 45.36 -11.33
CA ASN A 387 27.06 46.30 -12.41
C ASN A 387 26.90 45.72 -13.84
N HIS A 388 26.64 44.41 -13.99
CA HIS A 388 26.52 43.78 -15.32
C HIS A 388 25.09 43.55 -15.81
N ASN A 389 24.07 44.01 -15.09
CA ASN A 389 22.67 43.93 -15.53
C ASN A 389 21.98 45.31 -15.49
N ASN A 390 22.48 46.25 -16.29
CA ASN A 390 21.70 47.39 -16.76
C ASN A 390 22.01 47.71 -18.22
#